data_AF-A0A7R9NWN3-F1
#
_entry.id   AF-A0A7R9NWN3-F1
#
_cell.length_a   1.000
_cell.length_b   1.000
_cell.length_c   1.000
_cell.angle_alpha   90.00
_cell.angle_beta   90.00
_cell.angle_gamma   90.00
#
_symmetry.space_group_name_H-M   'P 1'
#
loop_
_entity.id
_entity.type
_entity.pdbx_description
1 polymer ?
#
loop_
_entity_poly.entity_id
_entity_poly.type
_entity_poly.pdbx_seq_one_letter_code
_entity_poly.pdbx_strand_id
1 'polypeptide(L)'
;MEGAITGTRTTRFMMEGVGARVIRGPDWKWGKQDGGEGHVGTVRNFESPEEVVVVWDNGTAANYRCSGAYDLRILDSAPTGVKHDGTMCDTCRQQPIFGIRWKCAECGNYDLCSICYHGDKHHVRHRFYRITTPGSERMLLEPRRKSKKIAIRGIFPGARVVRGVDWQWEDQDGGNGRRGKVNEIQDWSAASPRSAAYVIWDNGAKNLYRVGFEGMADLKVMNDAKGQTVYRDHLPLLGEQGPGRTGPHGLRIGDQVNVDLELEIVQSLQHGHGGWTDGMFECLGTTGTVVGIDEDHDIVVSYPSGNRWTFNPAVLTKVSVAAPSSNANENQQQFAVGDLVQICSELERIKILQRGHGEWAEAMAPTLGKIGRVQQIYHDNDLKVEVCGTSWTYNPIAVTKVASSDGTVPGTSSGERLSALLKKLFETHVSGDVNEELVKTAANGDAQKCEESLKRPDADVNGVFAGHTALQAASQNGHLEVIKILLRHKADVEIEDKDGDRAVHHAAFGDEPGVMELLAHAGADLNARNKRRQTALHIAVNKGHVGVVKTLLELGCHPSLQ
;
A
#
# COMPACT_ATOMS: atom_id res chain seq x y z
N MET A 1 -14.96 20.28 48.33
CA MET A 1 -13.96 21.12 47.64
C MET A 1 -13.26 20.23 46.64
N GLU A 2 -13.61 20.43 45.38
CA GLU A 2 -13.04 19.80 44.21
C GLU A 2 -11.56 20.15 44.07
N GLY A 3 -10.75 19.19 43.63
CA GLY A 3 -9.38 19.40 43.20
C GLY A 3 -9.17 18.66 41.89
N ALA A 4 -9.52 19.32 40.79
CA ALA A 4 -9.35 18.84 39.44
C ALA A 4 -7.87 18.56 39.14
N ILE A 5 -7.55 17.31 38.79
CA ILE A 5 -6.29 16.95 38.15
C ILE A 5 -6.50 17.14 36.64
N THR A 6 -6.14 18.31 36.15
CA THR A 6 -6.04 18.61 34.72
C THR A 6 -4.84 17.86 34.13
N GLY A 7 -5.06 16.60 33.76
CA GLY A 7 -4.14 15.86 32.91
C GLY A 7 -4.24 16.36 31.47
N THR A 8 -3.41 17.33 31.09
CA THR A 8 -3.13 17.62 29.68
C THR A 8 -2.41 16.42 29.07
N ARG A 9 -3.18 15.48 28.52
CA ARG A 9 -2.68 14.41 27.64
C ARG A 9 -2.25 15.04 26.32
N THR A 10 -1.02 15.53 26.29
CA THR A 10 -0.33 15.87 25.04
C THR A 10 -0.12 14.57 24.26
N THR A 11 -0.85 14.41 23.16
CA THR A 11 -0.67 13.32 22.19
C THR A 11 0.71 13.43 21.55
N ARG A 12 1.73 12.79 22.15
CA ARG A 12 3.05 12.62 21.54
C ARG A 12 3.02 11.44 20.59
N PHE A 13 2.69 11.70 19.33
CA PHE A 13 3.20 10.88 18.23
C PHE A 13 4.73 11.04 18.20
N MET A 14 5.48 10.08 18.74
CA MET A 14 6.91 9.99 18.46
C MET A 14 7.06 9.45 17.05
N MET A 15 7.25 10.35 16.06
CA MET A 15 7.61 9.96 14.70
C MET A 15 9.01 9.31 14.75
N GLU A 16 9.03 7.99 14.64
CA GLU A 16 10.23 7.15 14.73
C GLU A 16 11.25 7.53 13.64
N GLY A 17 12.28 8.29 14.01
CA GLY A 17 13.35 8.68 13.09
C GLY A 17 13.90 10.09 13.28
N VAL A 18 13.24 10.94 14.08
CA VAL A 18 13.77 12.28 14.41
C VAL A 18 15.16 12.16 15.02
N GLY A 19 16.10 12.93 14.46
CA GLY A 19 17.50 12.89 14.83
C GLY A 19 18.38 11.97 13.99
N ALA A 20 17.80 11.10 13.15
CA ALA A 20 18.58 10.23 12.29
C ALA A 20 19.53 11.05 11.39
N ARG A 21 20.75 10.56 11.23
CA ARG A 21 21.74 11.13 10.34
C ARG A 21 21.58 10.47 8.97
N VAL A 22 21.49 11.28 7.92
CA VAL A 22 21.11 10.81 6.58
C VAL A 22 22.06 11.31 5.50
N ILE A 23 22.07 10.61 4.37
CA ILE A 23 22.69 11.03 3.10
C ILE A 23 21.69 10.86 1.96
N ARG A 24 21.99 11.40 0.76
CA ARG A 24 21.10 11.25 -0.40
C ARG A 24 20.76 9.79 -0.76
N GLY A 25 19.49 9.59 -1.12
CA GLY A 25 18.84 8.34 -1.51
C GLY A 25 18.95 8.01 -2.99
N PRO A 26 18.35 6.89 -3.44
CA PRO A 26 18.36 6.48 -4.85
C PRO A 26 17.58 7.43 -5.75
N ASP A 27 16.48 8.01 -5.29
CA ASP A 27 15.57 8.83 -6.10
C ASP A 27 15.88 10.33 -6.06
N TRP A 28 17.05 10.67 -5.51
CA TRP A 28 17.52 12.04 -5.34
C TRP A 28 17.59 12.78 -6.68
N LYS A 29 16.78 13.84 -6.79
CA LYS A 29 16.74 14.73 -7.97
C LYS A 29 17.08 16.20 -7.64
N TRP A 30 17.57 16.47 -6.43
CA TRP A 30 17.70 17.82 -5.87
C TRP A 30 19.10 18.44 -6.03
N GLY A 31 19.83 18.02 -7.06
CA GLY A 31 21.15 18.57 -7.38
C GLY A 31 22.16 18.46 -6.23
N LYS A 32 22.66 19.60 -5.75
CA LYS A 32 23.64 19.72 -4.65
C LYS A 32 23.06 20.40 -3.40
N GLN A 33 21.75 20.31 -3.15
CA GLN A 33 21.16 20.87 -1.93
C GLN A 33 21.82 20.30 -0.65
N ASP A 34 22.18 19.01 -0.65
CA ASP A 34 22.92 18.33 0.41
C ASP A 34 24.42 18.69 0.48
N GLY A 35 24.98 19.36 -0.53
CA GLY A 35 26.43 19.60 -0.67
C GLY A 35 27.17 18.60 -1.57
N GLY A 36 26.50 17.53 -2.04
CA GLY A 36 27.09 16.50 -2.90
C GLY A 36 27.03 15.09 -2.30
N GLU A 37 27.24 14.05 -3.12
CA GLU A 37 27.17 12.65 -2.67
C GLU A 37 28.05 12.40 -1.44
N GLY A 38 27.44 11.81 -0.40
CA GLY A 38 28.09 11.51 0.88
C GLY A 38 28.02 12.63 1.92
N HIS A 39 27.48 13.81 1.60
CA HIS A 39 27.24 14.83 2.62
C HIS A 39 26.08 14.45 3.53
N VAL A 40 26.22 14.79 4.81
CA VAL A 40 25.34 14.34 5.89
C VAL A 40 24.36 15.44 6.29
N GLY A 41 23.14 15.04 6.67
CA GLY A 41 22.13 15.89 7.28
C GLY A 41 21.45 15.23 8.47
N THR A 42 20.68 16.01 9.22
CA THR A 42 19.84 15.57 10.34
C THR A 42 18.38 15.59 9.92
N VAL A 43 17.65 14.50 10.18
CA VAL A 43 16.19 14.49 10.16
C VAL A 43 15.67 15.33 11.31
N ARG A 44 15.04 16.46 10.99
CA ARG A 44 14.53 17.43 11.96
C ARG A 44 13.16 17.02 12.51
N ASN A 45 12.23 16.77 11.61
CA ASN A 45 10.86 16.39 11.87
C ASN A 45 10.28 15.75 10.60
N PHE A 46 9.12 15.12 10.74
CA PHE A 46 8.32 14.69 9.61
C PHE A 46 7.10 15.59 9.51
N GLU A 47 6.80 16.09 8.31
CA GLU A 47 5.56 16.83 8.06
C GLU A 47 4.39 15.85 7.87
N SER A 48 4.68 14.67 7.30
CA SER A 48 3.74 13.57 7.11
C SER A 48 4.48 12.22 7.07
N PRO A 49 3.78 11.08 7.00
CA PRO A 49 4.42 9.79 6.74
C PRO A 49 5.20 9.70 5.42
N GLU A 50 4.96 10.63 4.48
CA GLU A 50 5.54 10.64 3.14
C GLU A 50 6.60 11.73 2.94
N GLU A 51 6.63 12.72 3.83
CA GLU A 51 7.48 13.90 3.72
C GLU A 51 8.26 14.18 5.02
N VAL A 52 9.57 14.38 4.86
CA VAL A 52 10.49 14.59 5.97
C VAL A 52 11.33 15.85 5.77
N VAL A 53 11.54 16.60 6.85
CA VAL A 53 12.40 17.79 6.86
C VAL A 53 13.80 17.38 7.27
N VAL A 54 14.79 17.75 6.45
CA VAL A 54 16.21 17.55 6.75
C VAL A 54 16.92 18.89 6.83
N VAL A 55 17.71 19.07 7.89
CA VAL A 55 18.72 20.13 7.98
C VAL A 55 20.06 19.51 7.62
N TRP A 56 20.58 19.83 6.44
CA TRP A 56 21.90 19.40 6.01
C TRP A 56 22.99 20.09 6.82
N ASP A 57 24.13 19.43 6.99
CA ASP A 57 25.25 19.96 7.76
C ASP A 57 25.78 21.29 7.18
N ASN A 58 25.59 21.54 5.88
CA ASN A 58 25.90 22.82 5.23
C ASN A 58 24.92 23.97 5.58
N GLY A 59 23.87 23.68 6.37
CA GLY A 59 22.84 24.60 6.83
C GLY A 59 21.60 24.71 5.94
N THR A 60 21.54 24.01 4.80
CA THR A 60 20.34 23.97 3.97
C THR A 60 19.26 23.13 4.65
N ALA A 61 18.10 23.72 4.90
CA ALA A 61 16.91 23.01 5.35
C ALA A 61 15.93 22.85 4.18
N ALA A 62 15.39 21.65 3.99
CA ALA A 62 14.43 21.35 2.94
C ALA A 62 13.66 20.07 3.23
N ASN A 63 12.56 19.89 2.50
CA ASN A 63 11.70 18.72 2.60
C ASN A 63 12.07 17.69 1.53
N TYR A 64 11.90 16.41 1.86
CA TYR A 64 12.28 15.29 1.01
C TYR A 64 11.25 14.17 1.10
N ARG A 65 11.17 13.35 0.05
CA ARG A 65 10.26 12.21 -0.02
C ARG A 65 10.83 11.02 0.74
N CYS A 66 10.00 10.38 1.56
CA CYS A 66 10.31 9.15 2.28
C CYS A 66 9.25 8.04 2.09
N SER A 67 8.34 8.20 1.13
CA SER A 67 7.37 7.17 0.70
C SER A 67 7.23 7.18 -0.82
N GLY A 68 7.11 6.00 -1.42
CA GLY A 68 7.04 5.78 -2.87
C GLY A 68 8.37 6.05 -3.59
N ALA A 69 8.91 7.27 -3.45
CA ALA A 69 10.26 7.65 -3.82
C ALA A 69 11.08 7.96 -2.56
N TYR A 70 12.33 7.56 -2.57
CA TYR A 70 13.21 7.64 -1.41
C TYR A 70 14.40 8.55 -1.71
N ASP A 71 14.28 9.79 -1.25
CA ASP A 71 15.32 10.80 -1.45
C ASP A 71 16.48 10.65 -0.45
N LEU A 72 16.37 9.77 0.55
CA LEU A 72 17.31 9.69 1.67
C LEU A 72 17.65 8.25 2.06
N ARG A 73 18.88 8.05 2.55
CA ARG A 73 19.39 6.84 3.21
C ARG A 73 19.73 7.16 4.65
N ILE A 74 19.40 6.26 5.57
CA ILE A 74 19.79 6.34 6.98
C ILE A 74 21.26 5.96 7.08
N LEU A 75 22.10 6.94 7.40
CA LEU A 75 23.53 6.73 7.66
C LEU A 75 23.74 6.21 9.09
N ASP A 76 23.08 6.83 10.06
CA ASP A 76 23.15 6.44 11.47
C ASP A 76 21.84 6.81 12.19
N SER A 77 21.17 5.82 12.76
CA SER A 77 19.96 6.00 13.55
C SER A 77 20.22 6.00 15.06
N ALA A 78 21.45 5.78 15.54
CA ALA A 78 21.71 5.83 16.98
C ALA A 78 21.33 7.15 17.67
N PRO A 79 21.44 8.33 17.02
CA PRO A 79 20.96 9.59 17.62
C PRO A 79 19.46 9.62 17.93
N THR A 80 18.65 8.77 17.28
CA THR A 80 17.21 8.65 17.60
C THR A 80 16.96 7.87 18.90
N GLY A 81 17.99 7.22 19.44
CA GLY A 81 17.92 6.33 20.59
C GLY A 81 17.42 4.92 20.30
N VAL A 82 17.15 4.58 19.04
CA VAL A 82 16.79 3.21 18.66
C VAL A 82 17.93 2.25 18.99
N LYS A 83 17.59 1.11 19.61
CA LYS A 83 18.56 0.12 20.09
C LYS A 83 17.99 -1.28 20.04
N HIS A 84 18.86 -2.28 19.94
CA HIS A 84 18.50 -3.70 19.94
C HIS A 84 18.88 -4.32 21.29
N ASP A 85 17.94 -4.35 22.23
CA ASP A 85 18.16 -4.96 23.54
C ASP A 85 18.52 -6.46 23.42
N GLY A 86 19.34 -6.95 24.34
CA GLY A 86 19.86 -8.33 24.31
C GLY A 86 20.92 -8.58 23.23
N THR A 87 21.41 -7.55 22.53
CA THR A 87 22.47 -7.69 21.51
C THR A 87 23.77 -6.99 21.93
N MET A 88 24.89 -7.43 21.38
CA MET A 88 26.20 -6.83 21.60
C MET A 88 26.97 -6.81 20.28
N CYS A 89 27.67 -5.71 19.99
CA CYS A 89 28.63 -5.70 18.89
C CYS A 89 29.86 -6.52 19.27
N ASP A 90 30.13 -7.61 18.56
CA ASP A 90 31.22 -8.53 18.88
C ASP A 90 32.62 -7.93 18.69
N THR A 91 32.73 -6.78 18.02
CA THR A 91 34.01 -6.08 17.85
C THR A 91 34.24 -5.01 18.91
N CYS A 92 33.36 -4.01 19.03
CA CYS A 92 33.58 -2.89 19.95
C CYS A 92 32.91 -3.06 21.32
N ARG A 93 32.21 -4.18 21.54
CA ARG A 93 31.48 -4.50 22.78
C ARG A 93 30.37 -3.50 23.16
N GLN A 94 29.90 -2.70 22.20
CA GLN A 94 28.71 -1.86 22.41
C GLN A 94 27.51 -2.75 22.75
N GLN A 95 26.85 -2.47 23.88
CA GLN A 95 25.71 -3.24 24.38
C GLN A 95 24.71 -2.29 25.09
N PRO A 96 23.43 -2.25 24.67
CA PRO A 96 22.90 -2.84 23.44
C PRO A 96 23.48 -2.18 22.18
N ILE A 97 23.31 -2.80 21.01
CA ILE A 97 23.65 -2.14 19.74
C ILE A 97 22.66 -0.99 19.51
N PHE A 98 23.16 0.25 19.43
CA PHE A 98 22.36 1.43 19.05
C PHE A 98 22.41 1.68 17.55
N GLY A 99 21.28 2.09 16.99
CA GLY A 99 21.08 2.27 15.56
C GLY A 99 20.88 0.94 14.83
N ILE A 100 21.33 0.86 13.58
CA ILE A 100 21.19 -0.32 12.73
C ILE A 100 22.05 -1.47 13.25
N ARG A 101 21.45 -2.66 13.37
CA ARG A 101 22.13 -3.92 13.69
C ARG A 101 22.53 -4.67 12.42
N TRP A 102 23.78 -5.16 12.39
CA TRP A 102 24.35 -5.88 11.26
C TRP A 102 24.74 -7.29 11.68
N LYS A 103 23.89 -8.27 11.40
CA LYS A 103 24.09 -9.66 11.80
C LYS A 103 24.81 -10.44 10.70
N CYS A 104 25.93 -11.10 11.00
CA CYS A 104 26.60 -11.95 10.02
C CYS A 104 25.69 -13.13 9.64
N ALA A 105 25.52 -13.37 8.34
CA ALA A 105 24.68 -14.48 7.84
C ALA A 105 25.42 -15.82 7.81
N GLU A 106 26.75 -15.78 7.91
CA GLU A 106 27.64 -16.95 7.73
C GLU A 106 28.21 -17.47 9.06
N CYS A 107 28.08 -16.70 10.15
CA CYS A 107 28.58 -17.08 11.46
C CYS A 107 27.41 -17.25 12.45
N GLY A 108 27.54 -18.25 13.33
CA GLY A 108 26.63 -18.43 14.45
C GLY A 108 26.73 -17.25 15.41
N ASN A 109 25.62 -16.53 15.59
CA ASN A 109 25.44 -15.46 16.57
C ASN A 109 26.52 -14.35 16.59
N TYR A 110 26.89 -13.82 15.43
CA TYR A 110 27.84 -12.70 15.31
C TYR A 110 27.16 -11.43 14.81
N ASP A 111 27.35 -10.32 15.50
CA ASP A 111 26.64 -9.05 15.31
C ASP A 111 27.60 -7.84 15.36
N LEU A 112 27.37 -6.84 14.51
CA LEU A 112 28.12 -5.59 14.46
C LEU A 112 27.19 -4.38 14.59
N CYS A 113 27.69 -3.30 15.18
CA CYS A 113 27.11 -1.96 15.07
C CYS A 113 27.54 -1.28 13.75
N SER A 114 26.86 -0.19 13.35
CA SER A 114 27.16 0.54 12.10
C SER A 114 28.61 1.00 11.97
N ILE A 115 29.23 1.46 13.05
CA ILE A 115 30.64 1.89 13.04
C ILE A 115 31.55 0.72 12.68
N CYS A 116 31.37 -0.44 13.31
CA CYS A 116 32.20 -1.61 13.04
C CYS A 116 31.90 -2.22 11.66
N TYR A 117 30.64 -2.23 11.25
CA TYR A 117 30.22 -2.74 9.94
C TYR A 117 30.83 -1.93 8.80
N HIS A 118 30.73 -0.60 8.85
CA HIS A 118 31.30 0.29 7.85
C HIS A 118 32.83 0.46 8.00
N GLY A 119 33.37 0.21 9.20
CA GLY A 119 34.80 0.16 9.51
C GLY A 119 35.51 -1.16 9.16
N ASP A 120 34.92 -1.97 8.28
CA ASP A 120 35.48 -3.24 7.77
C ASP A 120 35.90 -4.25 8.85
N LYS A 121 35.22 -4.22 10.01
CA LYS A 121 35.39 -5.23 11.04
C LYS A 121 34.69 -6.53 10.62
N HIS A 122 35.18 -7.67 11.10
CA HIS A 122 34.81 -9.00 10.62
C HIS A 122 35.14 -9.25 9.14
N HIS A 123 34.97 -10.48 8.65
CA HIS A 123 35.23 -10.85 7.26
C HIS A 123 34.38 -10.03 6.29
N VAL A 124 35.04 -9.26 5.41
CA VAL A 124 34.38 -8.47 4.34
C VAL A 124 33.79 -9.33 3.22
N ARG A 125 34.14 -10.62 3.20
CA ARG A 125 33.57 -11.61 2.27
C ARG A 125 32.26 -12.19 2.76
N HIS A 126 31.99 -12.13 4.06
CA HIS A 126 30.74 -12.62 4.62
C HIS A 126 29.60 -11.67 4.29
N ARG A 127 28.45 -12.24 3.95
CA ARG A 127 27.18 -11.52 3.84
C ARG A 127 26.63 -11.21 5.22
N PHE A 128 25.87 -10.13 5.30
CA PHE A 128 25.24 -9.68 6.53
C PHE A 128 23.75 -9.47 6.29
N TYR A 129 22.98 -9.76 7.32
CA TYR A 129 21.64 -9.26 7.46
C TYR A 129 21.68 -7.85 8.06
N ARG A 130 20.97 -6.92 7.42
CA ARG A 130 20.62 -5.61 7.99
C ARG A 130 19.32 -5.73 8.77
N ILE A 131 19.32 -5.25 10.00
CA ILE A 131 18.14 -5.16 10.87
C ILE A 131 18.07 -3.71 11.32
N THR A 132 17.20 -2.92 10.68
CA THR A 132 17.20 -1.44 10.78
C THR A 132 16.65 -0.97 12.12
N THR A 133 15.56 -1.58 12.59
CA THR A 133 14.93 -1.31 13.89
C THR A 133 14.63 -2.64 14.60
N PRO A 134 14.42 -2.64 15.92
CA PRO A 134 13.77 -3.75 16.60
C PRO A 134 12.48 -4.16 15.87
N GLY A 135 12.21 -5.47 15.82
CA GLY A 135 11.08 -6.03 15.10
C GLY A 135 11.17 -6.04 13.57
N SER A 136 12.10 -5.28 12.96
CA SER A 136 12.23 -5.26 11.50
C SER A 136 12.72 -6.60 10.93
N GLU A 137 12.18 -6.99 9.77
CA GLU A 137 12.69 -8.15 9.04
C GLU A 137 14.15 -7.95 8.64
N ARG A 138 14.93 -9.03 8.78
CA ARG A 138 16.33 -9.08 8.38
C ARG A 138 16.46 -9.04 6.85
N MET A 139 17.15 -8.05 6.31
CA MET A 139 17.45 -7.97 4.87
C MET A 139 18.84 -8.50 4.58
N LEU A 140 18.96 -9.56 3.77
CA LEU A 140 20.25 -10.11 3.37
C LEU A 140 20.94 -9.17 2.37
N LEU A 141 22.21 -8.84 2.63
CA LEU A 141 23.01 -7.94 1.81
C LEU A 141 24.11 -8.67 1.04
N GLU A 142 24.56 -8.03 -0.04
CA GLU A 142 25.76 -8.43 -0.75
C GLU A 142 27.03 -8.34 0.14
N PRO A 143 28.07 -9.15 -0.13
CA PRO A 143 29.33 -9.05 0.60
C PRO A 143 29.96 -7.67 0.45
N ARG A 144 30.37 -7.07 1.57
CA ARG A 144 31.07 -5.78 1.63
C ARG A 144 32.23 -5.65 0.63
N ARG A 145 33.00 -6.74 0.43
CA ARG A 145 34.12 -6.79 -0.54
C ARG A 145 33.71 -6.42 -1.98
N LYS A 146 32.47 -6.72 -2.39
CA LYS A 146 31.97 -6.46 -3.75
C LYS A 146 31.17 -5.15 -3.86
N SER A 147 30.94 -4.46 -2.74
CA SER A 147 30.01 -3.34 -2.66
C SER A 147 30.74 -1.99 -2.74
N LYS A 148 30.06 -0.99 -3.30
CA LYS A 148 30.61 0.36 -3.41
C LYS A 148 30.71 1.00 -2.03
N LYS A 149 31.91 1.51 -1.71
CA LYS A 149 32.20 2.28 -0.50
C LYS A 149 32.43 3.75 -0.86
N ILE A 150 31.82 4.66 -0.12
CA ILE A 150 31.99 6.11 -0.31
C ILE A 150 32.44 6.78 0.99
N ALA A 151 33.10 7.91 0.91
CA ALA A 151 33.41 8.73 2.08
C ALA A 151 32.23 9.63 2.42
N ILE A 152 31.90 9.75 3.70
CA ILE A 152 30.90 10.74 4.17
C ILE A 152 31.58 12.06 4.57
N ARG A 153 30.85 13.17 4.48
CA ARG A 153 31.36 14.53 4.73
C ARG A 153 30.34 15.37 5.50
N GLY A 154 30.79 16.24 6.40
CA GLY A 154 29.91 17.06 7.22
C GLY A 154 30.54 17.51 8.53
N ILE A 155 29.74 17.55 9.60
CA ILE A 155 30.15 17.85 10.97
C ILE A 155 30.84 16.62 11.55
N PHE A 156 32.15 16.52 11.31
CA PHE A 156 33.05 15.49 11.83
C PHE A 156 34.30 16.14 12.44
N PRO A 157 35.13 15.40 13.20
CA PRO A 157 36.38 15.95 13.76
C PRO A 157 37.23 16.63 12.70
N GLY A 158 37.56 17.90 12.94
CA GLY A 158 38.27 18.76 11.99
C GLY A 158 37.38 19.74 11.21
N ALA A 159 36.06 19.55 11.19
CA ALA A 159 35.16 20.45 10.47
C ALA A 159 35.18 21.85 11.08
N ARG A 160 35.06 22.87 10.22
CA ARG A 160 34.91 24.27 10.64
C ARG A 160 33.44 24.63 10.62
N VAL A 161 32.95 25.14 11.73
CA VAL A 161 31.52 25.35 11.98
C VAL A 161 31.23 26.76 12.48
N VAL A 162 29.99 27.18 12.30
CA VAL A 162 29.34 28.35 12.92
C VAL A 162 28.05 27.86 13.60
N ARG A 163 27.38 28.73 14.36
CA ARG A 163 26.05 28.41 14.91
C ARG A 163 25.05 28.04 13.79
N GLY A 164 24.26 27.01 14.05
CA GLY A 164 23.22 26.46 13.18
C GLY A 164 21.84 27.07 13.45
N VAL A 165 20.80 26.45 12.88
CA VAL A 165 19.43 26.97 12.92
C VAL A 165 18.77 26.84 14.30
N ASP A 166 19.16 25.83 15.10
CA ASP A 166 18.59 25.57 16.44
C ASP A 166 19.42 26.13 17.59
N TRP A 167 20.34 27.04 17.28
CA TRP A 167 21.22 27.62 18.29
C TRP A 167 20.43 28.36 19.38
N GLN A 168 20.64 27.95 20.62
CA GLN A 168 20.02 28.51 21.82
C GLN A 168 21.02 28.75 22.95
N TRP A 169 22.31 28.90 22.60
CA TRP A 169 23.42 28.86 23.55
C TRP A 169 24.08 30.23 23.75
N GLU A 170 23.28 31.31 23.69
CA GLU A 170 23.74 32.69 23.81
C GLU A 170 24.95 32.98 22.89
N ASP A 171 25.91 33.78 23.32
CA ASP A 171 27.15 34.06 22.59
C ASP A 171 28.33 33.21 23.08
N GLN A 172 28.09 31.93 23.41
CA GLN A 172 29.17 31.01 23.76
C GLN A 172 30.20 30.84 22.62
N ASP A 173 29.78 31.02 21.37
CA ASP A 173 30.65 31.06 20.17
C ASP A 173 31.36 32.42 19.99
N GLY A 174 31.04 33.43 20.80
CA GLY A 174 31.54 34.80 20.69
C GLY A 174 30.73 35.68 19.73
N GLY A 175 29.51 35.29 19.38
CA GLY A 175 28.58 36.04 18.53
C GLY A 175 28.32 35.38 17.18
N ASN A 176 27.17 35.69 16.58
CA ASN A 176 26.75 35.05 15.32
C ASN A 176 27.79 35.22 14.20
N GLY A 177 28.10 34.11 13.52
CA GLY A 177 29.10 34.05 12.46
C GLY A 177 30.54 33.82 12.93
N ARG A 178 30.79 33.78 14.25
CA ARG A 178 32.07 33.30 14.78
C ARG A 178 32.24 31.81 14.53
N ARG A 179 33.50 31.40 14.38
CA ARG A 179 33.88 30.08 13.88
C ARG A 179 34.46 29.22 14.99
N GLY A 180 34.20 27.93 14.89
CA GLY A 180 34.79 26.91 15.75
C GLY A 180 35.28 25.73 14.94
N LYS A 181 36.04 24.86 15.60
CA LYS A 181 36.50 23.58 15.08
C LYS A 181 35.83 22.46 15.87
N VAL A 182 35.21 21.52 15.16
CA VAL A 182 34.74 20.28 15.76
C VAL A 182 35.95 19.47 16.18
N ASN A 183 36.06 19.16 17.47
CA ASN A 183 37.13 18.34 18.02
C ASN A 183 36.75 16.86 18.00
N GLU A 184 35.52 16.54 18.42
CA GLU A 184 35.04 15.18 18.58
C GLU A 184 33.53 15.10 18.39
N ILE A 185 33.03 13.93 17.95
CA ILE A 185 31.61 13.57 17.99
C ILE A 185 31.37 12.75 19.25
N GLN A 186 30.41 13.18 20.06
CA GLN A 186 30.10 12.61 21.36
C GLN A 186 28.61 12.29 21.46
N ASP A 187 28.26 11.62 22.53
CA ASP A 187 26.88 11.32 22.88
C ASP A 187 26.30 12.52 23.63
N TRP A 188 25.15 13.06 23.20
CA TRP A 188 24.45 14.07 24.00
C TRP A 188 23.93 13.47 25.32
N SER A 189 23.47 12.22 25.23
CA SER A 189 23.08 11.40 26.38
C SER A 189 23.38 9.94 26.09
N ALA A 190 23.49 9.11 27.14
CA ALA A 190 23.68 7.66 26.98
C ALA A 190 22.55 6.98 26.19
N ALA A 191 21.36 7.60 26.15
CA ALA A 191 20.21 7.11 25.39
C ALA A 191 20.22 7.58 23.91
N SER A 192 21.06 8.55 23.55
CA SER A 192 21.18 9.07 22.18
C SER A 192 22.66 9.20 21.80
N PRO A 193 23.33 8.10 21.41
CA PRO A 193 24.74 8.15 21.06
C PRO A 193 25.00 8.91 19.76
N ARG A 194 26.20 9.50 19.64
CA ARG A 194 26.72 10.19 18.45
C ARG A 194 25.81 11.32 17.95
N SER A 195 25.14 11.99 18.87
CA SER A 195 24.13 13.01 18.62
C SER A 195 24.61 14.42 18.95
N ALA A 196 25.90 14.58 19.28
CA ALA A 196 26.50 15.84 19.67
C ALA A 196 27.92 16.01 19.11
N ALA A 197 28.37 17.26 19.02
CA ALA A 197 29.72 17.62 18.62
C ALA A 197 30.36 18.55 19.66
N TYR A 198 31.56 18.18 20.12
CA TYR A 198 32.36 19.03 21.00
C TYR A 198 33.15 20.02 20.15
N VAL A 199 32.89 21.31 20.33
CA VAL A 199 33.46 22.39 19.52
C VAL A 199 34.40 23.23 20.37
N ILE A 200 35.55 23.56 19.79
CA ILE A 200 36.49 24.57 20.29
C ILE A 200 36.36 25.79 19.39
N TRP A 201 35.81 26.88 19.93
CA TRP A 201 35.63 28.15 19.24
C TRP A 201 36.95 28.91 19.12
N ASP A 202 37.07 29.75 18.09
CA ASP A 202 38.31 30.51 17.83
C ASP A 202 38.62 31.54 18.93
N ASN A 203 37.61 31.94 19.71
CA ASN A 203 37.78 32.79 20.89
C ASN A 203 38.27 32.01 22.14
N GLY A 204 38.50 30.70 22.03
CA GLY A 204 38.93 29.82 23.11
C GLY A 204 37.80 29.18 23.92
N ALA A 205 36.54 29.60 23.73
CA ALA A 205 35.40 28.95 24.36
C ALA A 205 35.23 27.52 23.83
N LYS A 206 34.64 26.65 24.66
CA LYS A 206 34.45 25.24 24.31
C LYS A 206 33.16 24.72 24.92
N ASN A 207 32.38 23.99 24.14
CA ASN A 207 31.19 23.33 24.65
C ASN A 207 30.74 22.17 23.74
N LEU A 208 29.75 21.43 24.21
CA LEU A 208 29.06 20.37 23.49
C LEU A 208 27.77 20.92 22.88
N TYR A 209 27.51 20.62 21.61
CA TYR A 209 26.35 21.12 20.86
C TYR A 209 25.59 19.99 20.17
N ARG A 210 24.27 20.13 20.00
CA ARG A 210 23.42 19.09 19.41
C ARG A 210 23.64 18.99 17.89
N VAL A 211 23.85 17.77 17.44
CA VAL A 211 23.98 17.39 16.03
C VAL A 211 23.22 16.09 15.83
N GLY A 212 21.90 16.18 15.75
CA GLY A 212 20.99 15.05 15.66
C GLY A 212 20.20 14.75 16.93
N PHE A 213 20.65 15.15 18.12
CA PHE A 213 19.86 14.97 19.33
C PHE A 213 18.49 15.68 19.19
N GLU A 214 17.39 14.93 19.31
CA GLU A 214 16.02 15.42 19.11
C GLU A 214 15.79 16.14 17.76
N GLY A 215 16.57 15.79 16.72
CA GLY A 215 16.46 16.44 15.41
C GLY A 215 17.10 17.82 15.32
N MET A 216 17.84 18.24 16.35
CA MET A 216 18.41 19.58 16.45
C MET A 216 19.74 19.69 15.67
N ALA A 217 19.92 20.84 15.03
CA ALA A 217 21.10 21.24 14.27
C ALA A 217 21.65 22.56 14.83
N ASP A 218 22.35 22.47 15.96
CA ASP A 218 22.96 23.63 16.62
C ASP A 218 24.18 24.16 15.86
N LEU A 219 24.70 23.40 14.89
CA LEU A 219 25.91 23.74 14.15
C LEU A 219 25.65 23.70 12.64
N LYS A 220 26.34 24.59 11.93
CA LYS A 220 26.39 24.64 10.47
C LYS A 220 27.85 24.64 10.02
N VAL A 221 28.15 23.84 9.01
CA VAL A 221 29.49 23.71 8.42
C VAL A 221 29.81 24.88 7.50
N MET A 222 31.02 25.41 7.65
CA MET A 222 31.70 26.31 6.71
C MET A 222 32.71 25.55 5.85
N ASN A 223 33.47 24.64 6.46
CA ASN A 223 34.34 23.71 5.77
C ASN A 223 34.12 22.33 6.36
N ASP A 224 33.58 21.42 5.54
CA ASP A 224 33.27 20.07 5.98
C ASP A 224 34.55 19.26 6.21
N ALA A 225 34.45 18.29 7.11
CA ALA A 225 35.49 17.28 7.29
C ALA A 225 35.01 15.94 6.75
N LYS A 226 35.98 15.11 6.35
CA LYS A 226 35.71 13.70 6.03
C LYS A 226 35.39 12.95 7.32
N GLY A 227 34.24 12.27 7.32
CA GLY A 227 33.95 11.25 8.31
C GLY A 227 34.49 9.89 7.88
N GLN A 228 33.88 8.82 8.39
CA GLN A 228 34.21 7.46 7.99
C GLN A 228 33.82 7.17 6.52
N THR A 229 34.11 5.96 6.06
CA THR A 229 33.60 5.47 4.77
C THR A 229 32.44 4.51 5.01
N VAL A 230 31.42 4.52 4.15
CA VAL A 230 30.24 3.67 4.30
C VAL A 230 29.90 2.92 3.01
N TYR A 231 29.26 1.77 3.18
CA TYR A 231 28.71 0.98 2.08
C TYR A 231 27.35 1.56 1.70
N ARG A 232 27.34 2.52 0.77
CA ARG A 232 26.16 3.34 0.43
C ARG A 232 24.92 2.49 0.17
N ASP A 233 25.06 1.46 -0.66
CA ASP A 233 23.92 0.64 -1.10
C ASP A 233 23.49 -0.38 -0.05
N HIS A 234 24.20 -0.48 1.08
CA HIS A 234 23.81 -1.29 2.22
C HIS A 234 22.98 -0.51 3.24
N LEU A 235 22.97 0.83 3.17
CA LEU A 235 22.18 1.66 4.07
C LEU A 235 20.68 1.50 3.76
N PRO A 236 19.80 1.46 4.77
CA PRO A 236 18.37 1.45 4.56
C PRO A 236 17.91 2.80 4.04
N LEU A 237 16.84 2.81 3.25
CA LEU A 237 16.21 4.06 2.84
C LEU A 237 15.41 4.61 4.02
N LEU A 238 15.39 5.94 4.16
CA LEU A 238 14.56 6.57 5.18
C LEU A 238 13.09 6.47 4.77
N GLY A 239 12.25 5.93 5.65
CA GLY A 239 10.83 5.66 5.39
C GLY A 239 10.56 4.32 4.68
N GLU A 240 11.59 3.62 4.21
CA GLU A 240 11.47 2.23 3.76
C GLU A 240 11.29 1.33 4.98
N GLN A 241 10.03 1.02 5.27
CA GLN A 241 9.69 -0.08 6.12
C GLN A 241 9.92 -1.35 5.30
N GLY A 242 11.01 -2.07 5.59
CA GLY A 242 11.22 -3.42 5.04
C GLY A 242 9.97 -4.30 5.21
N PRO A 243 9.89 -5.46 4.55
CA PRO A 243 8.65 -6.23 4.49
C PRO A 243 8.09 -6.60 5.89
N GLY A 244 8.92 -6.59 6.95
CA GLY A 244 8.51 -6.81 8.33
C GLY A 244 8.62 -5.65 9.32
N ARG A 245 8.07 -4.45 9.06
CA ARG A 245 7.32 -3.79 10.16
C ARG A 245 5.89 -4.28 10.13
N THR A 246 5.68 -5.58 10.12
CA THR A 246 4.40 -6.13 10.53
C THR A 246 4.42 -6.04 12.04
N GLY A 247 3.57 -5.22 12.67
CA GLY A 247 3.17 -5.50 14.04
C GLY A 247 2.61 -6.91 14.13
N PRO A 248 2.32 -7.42 15.34
CA PRO A 248 1.85 -8.79 15.48
C PRO A 248 0.69 -9.05 14.49
N HIS A 249 0.76 -10.19 13.80
CA HIS A 249 -0.16 -10.55 12.71
C HIS A 249 -0.13 -9.74 11.40
N GLY A 250 0.86 -8.86 11.17
CA GLY A 250 0.95 -8.12 9.89
C GLY A 250 0.74 -6.62 9.99
N LEU A 251 0.38 -6.11 11.17
CA LEU A 251 -0.33 -4.84 11.37
C LEU A 251 0.58 -3.63 11.67
N ARG A 252 0.45 -2.54 10.93
CA ARG A 252 1.25 -1.30 11.01
C ARG A 252 0.38 -0.16 11.50
N ILE A 253 1.00 0.83 12.13
CA ILE A 253 0.35 2.14 12.28
C ILE A 253 -0.01 2.66 10.89
N GLY A 254 -1.27 3.08 10.72
CA GLY A 254 -1.87 3.47 9.45
C GLY A 254 -2.59 2.34 8.72
N ASP A 255 -2.37 1.07 9.10
CA ASP A 255 -3.15 -0.02 8.52
C ASP A 255 -4.63 0.15 8.87
N GLN A 256 -5.46 -0.07 7.87
CA GLN A 256 -6.89 -0.25 8.05
C GLN A 256 -7.12 -1.68 8.53
N VAL A 257 -7.93 -1.84 9.56
CA VAL A 257 -8.21 -3.12 10.22
C VAL A 257 -9.69 -3.29 10.47
N ASN A 258 -10.15 -4.53 10.35
CA ASN A 258 -11.49 -4.94 10.71
C ASN A 258 -11.45 -5.97 11.84
N VAL A 259 -12.57 -6.08 12.56
CA VAL A 259 -12.83 -7.21 13.47
C VAL A 259 -13.78 -8.16 12.75
N ASP A 260 -13.23 -9.23 12.16
CA ASP A 260 -13.99 -10.21 11.36
C ASP A 260 -14.29 -11.51 12.11
N LEU A 261 -14.14 -11.50 13.44
CA LEU A 261 -14.40 -12.64 14.31
C LEU A 261 -15.76 -12.49 15.01
N GLU A 262 -16.39 -13.62 15.35
CA GLU A 262 -17.62 -13.62 16.14
C GLU A 262 -17.41 -13.00 17.53
N LEU A 263 -18.43 -12.31 18.05
CA LEU A 263 -18.36 -11.54 19.30
C LEU A 263 -17.82 -12.36 20.49
N GLU A 264 -18.25 -13.61 20.64
CA GLU A 264 -17.80 -14.49 21.73
C GLU A 264 -16.30 -14.80 21.65
N ILE A 265 -15.76 -14.93 20.43
CA ILE A 265 -14.32 -15.15 20.19
C ILE A 265 -13.54 -13.87 20.50
N VAL A 266 -14.05 -12.72 20.06
CA VAL A 266 -13.44 -11.40 20.34
C VAL A 266 -13.35 -11.16 21.85
N GLN A 267 -14.44 -11.39 22.59
CA GLN A 267 -14.49 -11.24 24.04
C GLN A 267 -13.49 -12.15 24.76
N SER A 268 -13.32 -13.39 24.30
CA SER A 268 -12.36 -14.32 24.87
C SER A 268 -10.90 -13.91 24.59
N LEU A 269 -10.59 -13.42 23.38
CA LEU A 269 -9.24 -12.99 23.00
C LEU A 269 -8.83 -11.66 23.65
N GLN A 270 -9.79 -10.81 23.99
CA GLN A 270 -9.56 -9.54 24.68
C GLN A 270 -9.19 -9.68 26.16
N HIS A 271 -9.30 -10.88 26.74
CA HIS A 271 -8.95 -11.10 28.15
C HIS A 271 -7.44 -10.89 28.37
N GLY A 272 -7.08 -9.87 29.17
CA GLY A 272 -5.67 -9.47 29.38
C GLY A 272 -5.11 -8.49 28.33
N HIS A 273 -5.93 -8.06 27.36
CA HIS A 273 -5.55 -7.23 26.21
C HIS A 273 -6.50 -6.02 26.05
N GLY A 274 -6.72 -5.26 27.12
CA GLY A 274 -7.66 -4.13 27.16
C GLY A 274 -9.12 -4.48 27.50
N GLY A 275 -9.51 -5.75 27.37
CA GLY A 275 -10.86 -6.23 27.72
C GLY A 275 -11.94 -5.87 26.69
N TRP A 276 -13.18 -6.27 26.96
CA TRP A 276 -14.35 -5.92 26.13
C TRP A 276 -15.32 -5.07 26.93
N THR A 277 -15.87 -4.02 26.30
CA THR A 277 -16.94 -3.18 26.87
C THR A 277 -18.03 -2.94 25.81
N ASP A 278 -19.25 -2.61 26.24
CA ASP A 278 -20.38 -2.37 25.31
C ASP A 278 -20.14 -1.18 24.35
N GLY A 279 -19.21 -0.27 24.67
CA GLY A 279 -18.80 0.79 23.75
C GLY A 279 -18.07 0.28 22.50
N MET A 280 -17.51 -0.94 22.55
CA MET A 280 -16.71 -1.51 21.47
C MET A 280 -17.55 -2.16 20.37
N PHE A 281 -18.88 -2.23 20.50
CA PHE A 281 -19.75 -2.76 19.44
C PHE A 281 -19.58 -2.02 18.10
N GLU A 282 -19.20 -0.74 18.13
CA GLU A 282 -18.88 0.03 16.91
C GLU A 282 -17.75 -0.60 16.09
N CYS A 283 -16.87 -1.38 16.72
CA CYS A 283 -15.72 -2.00 16.09
C CYS A 283 -16.12 -3.21 15.22
N LEU A 284 -17.30 -3.79 15.48
CA LEU A 284 -17.83 -4.92 14.72
C LEU A 284 -18.51 -4.39 13.45
N GLY A 285 -17.80 -4.48 12.33
CA GLY A 285 -18.30 -4.02 11.03
C GLY A 285 -17.90 -2.59 10.64
N THR A 286 -17.13 -1.89 11.47
CA THR A 286 -16.51 -0.61 11.10
C THR A 286 -15.02 -0.81 10.92
N THR A 287 -14.46 -0.28 9.83
CA THR A 287 -13.01 -0.29 9.64
C THR A 287 -12.37 0.76 10.54
N GLY A 288 -11.42 0.31 11.36
CA GLY A 288 -10.61 1.17 12.20
C GLY A 288 -9.22 1.38 11.62
N THR A 289 -8.56 2.46 12.02
CA THR A 289 -7.17 2.73 11.66
C THR A 289 -6.27 2.41 12.84
N VAL A 290 -5.24 1.59 12.65
CA VAL A 290 -4.21 1.39 13.68
C VAL A 290 -3.48 2.70 13.91
N VAL A 291 -3.59 3.25 15.11
CA VAL A 291 -2.95 4.52 15.51
C VAL A 291 -1.81 4.34 16.50
N GLY A 292 -1.65 3.14 17.04
CA GLY A 292 -0.56 2.81 17.96
C GLY A 292 -0.42 1.32 18.18
N ILE A 293 0.74 0.93 18.69
CA ILE A 293 1.01 -0.39 19.25
C ILE A 293 1.59 -0.10 20.64
N ASP A 294 1.01 -0.67 21.69
CA ASP A 294 1.45 -0.41 23.05
C ASP A 294 2.62 -1.32 23.50
N GLU A 295 3.03 -1.19 24.77
CA GLU A 295 4.19 -1.90 25.32
C GLU A 295 3.96 -3.42 25.41
N ASP A 296 2.70 -3.85 25.56
CA ASP A 296 2.29 -5.26 25.63
C ASP A 296 2.05 -5.86 24.23
N HIS A 297 2.31 -5.06 23.18
CA HIS A 297 2.15 -5.39 21.76
C HIS A 297 0.70 -5.48 21.31
N ASP A 298 -0.23 -4.87 22.04
CA ASP A 298 -1.62 -4.74 21.62
C ASP A 298 -1.80 -3.56 20.67
N ILE A 299 -2.82 -3.67 19.83
CA ILE A 299 -3.06 -2.76 18.73
C ILE A 299 -4.09 -1.72 19.14
N VAL A 300 -3.69 -0.45 19.12
CA VAL A 300 -4.58 0.68 19.39
C VAL A 300 -5.19 1.14 18.08
N VAL A 301 -6.51 1.03 17.97
CA VAL A 301 -7.27 1.33 16.75
C VAL A 301 -8.20 2.52 17.00
N SER A 302 -8.16 3.51 16.11
CA SER A 302 -9.06 4.67 16.10
C SER A 302 -10.21 4.43 15.12
N TYR A 303 -11.41 4.83 15.52
CA TYR A 303 -12.62 4.71 14.71
C TYR A 303 -13.16 6.09 14.30
N PRO A 304 -14.03 6.17 13.26
CA PRO A 304 -14.60 7.43 12.78
C PRO A 304 -15.38 8.23 13.84
N SER A 305 -15.88 7.56 14.88
CA SER A 305 -16.49 8.18 16.06
C SER A 305 -15.51 9.04 16.87
N GLY A 306 -14.20 8.92 16.63
CA GLY A 306 -13.13 9.51 17.41
C GLY A 306 -12.68 8.65 18.59
N ASN A 307 -13.38 7.53 18.85
CA ASN A 307 -13.02 6.59 19.90
C ASN A 307 -11.77 5.80 19.54
N ARG A 308 -11.05 5.37 20.57
CA ARG A 308 -9.85 4.54 20.45
C ARG A 308 -9.98 3.32 21.36
N TRP A 309 -9.70 2.16 20.79
CA TRP A 309 -9.82 0.88 21.48
C TRP A 309 -8.53 0.07 21.30
N THR A 310 -8.14 -0.64 22.35
CA THR A 310 -6.97 -1.54 22.36
C THR A 310 -7.43 -2.96 22.09
N PHE A 311 -6.75 -3.64 21.16
CA PHE A 311 -7.08 -4.99 20.74
C PHE A 311 -5.90 -5.94 20.87
N ASN A 312 -6.18 -7.17 21.27
CA ASN A 312 -5.33 -8.30 20.97
C ASN A 312 -5.12 -8.37 19.44
N PRO A 313 -3.87 -8.44 18.94
CA PRO A 313 -3.60 -8.47 17.52
C PRO A 313 -4.31 -9.57 16.72
N ALA A 314 -4.61 -10.71 17.36
CA ALA A 314 -5.32 -11.83 16.74
C ALA A 314 -6.80 -11.53 16.46
N VAL A 315 -7.36 -10.48 17.08
CA VAL A 315 -8.73 -10.01 16.83
C VAL A 315 -8.84 -9.24 15.51
N LEU A 316 -7.73 -8.68 15.02
CA LEU A 316 -7.72 -7.74 13.92
C LEU A 316 -7.27 -8.39 12.62
N THR A 317 -8.08 -8.21 11.59
CA THR A 317 -7.72 -8.56 10.22
C THR A 317 -7.21 -7.30 9.51
N LYS A 318 -6.00 -7.37 8.95
CA LYS A 318 -5.48 -6.31 8.08
C LYS A 318 -6.30 -6.22 6.80
N VAL A 319 -6.78 -5.04 6.48
CA VAL A 319 -7.32 -4.75 5.14
C VAL A 319 -6.14 -4.66 4.17
N SER A 320 -5.93 -5.70 3.35
CA SER A 320 -4.84 -5.77 2.39
C SER A 320 -5.08 -4.83 1.21
N VAL A 321 -4.33 -3.73 1.15
CA VAL A 321 -4.22 -2.87 -0.04
C VAL A 321 -3.06 -3.41 -0.88
N ALA A 322 -3.35 -3.86 -2.11
CA ALA A 322 -2.31 -4.27 -3.06
C ALA A 322 -1.37 -3.09 -3.36
N ALA A 323 -0.06 -3.34 -3.32
CA ALA A 323 0.97 -2.30 -3.45
C ALA A 323 0.89 -1.57 -4.82
N PRO A 324 1.08 -0.24 -4.85
CA PRO A 324 1.01 0.57 -6.05
C PRO A 324 2.28 0.45 -6.89
N SER A 325 2.11 0.26 -8.19
CA SER A 325 3.16 0.51 -9.17
C SER A 325 3.48 2.01 -9.20
N SER A 326 4.77 2.32 -9.24
CA SER A 326 5.34 3.66 -9.29
C SER A 326 4.70 4.52 -10.39
N ASN A 327 3.88 5.50 -10.01
CA ASN A 327 3.76 6.84 -10.62
C ASN A 327 2.60 7.63 -10.00
N ALA A 328 2.91 8.46 -9.01
CA ALA A 328 2.16 9.66 -8.65
C ALA A 328 3.20 10.57 -7.97
N ASN A 329 3.61 11.76 -8.44
CA ASN A 329 2.81 12.83 -9.01
C ASN A 329 1.41 12.81 -8.44
N GLU A 330 1.23 13.55 -7.35
CA GLU A 330 0.11 14.48 -7.25
C GLU A 330 0.03 15.30 -8.55
N ASN A 331 -0.47 14.66 -9.61
CA ASN A 331 -1.44 15.33 -10.43
C ASN A 331 -2.73 15.11 -9.63
N GLN A 332 -3.18 16.13 -8.89
CA GLN A 332 -4.61 16.40 -8.96
C GLN A 332 -4.88 16.56 -10.45
N GLN A 333 -5.31 15.48 -11.12
CA GLN A 333 -5.72 15.55 -12.51
C GLN A 333 -6.91 16.49 -12.50
N GLN A 334 -6.66 17.75 -12.84
CA GLN A 334 -7.71 18.73 -12.97
C GLN A 334 -8.51 18.33 -14.22
N PHE A 335 -9.65 17.70 -13.97
CA PHE A 335 -10.59 17.31 -15.01
C PHE A 335 -11.36 18.54 -15.48
N ALA A 336 -11.68 18.57 -16.78
CA ALA A 336 -12.58 19.53 -17.39
C ALA A 336 -13.71 18.78 -18.10
N VAL A 337 -14.86 19.45 -18.24
CA VAL A 337 -15.96 18.92 -19.04
C VAL A 337 -15.48 18.71 -20.47
N GLY A 338 -15.67 17.50 -20.99
CA GLY A 338 -15.23 17.08 -22.31
C GLY A 338 -13.97 16.21 -22.33
N ASP A 339 -13.24 16.08 -21.22
CA ASP A 339 -12.06 15.22 -21.12
C ASP A 339 -12.42 13.74 -21.34
N LEU A 340 -11.50 13.00 -21.98
CA LEU A 340 -11.59 11.54 -22.07
C LEU A 340 -10.84 10.91 -20.92
N VAL A 341 -11.50 10.03 -20.19
CA VAL A 341 -10.97 9.39 -18.98
C VAL A 341 -11.16 7.89 -19.07
N GLN A 342 -10.17 7.12 -18.63
CA GLN A 342 -10.27 5.66 -18.52
C GLN A 342 -10.72 5.31 -17.11
N ILE A 343 -11.81 4.56 -17.01
CA ILE A 343 -12.34 4.09 -15.73
C ILE A 343 -11.39 3.02 -15.20
N CYS A 344 -11.15 2.99 -13.89
CA CYS A 344 -10.36 1.96 -13.22
C CYS A 344 -10.81 0.57 -13.71
N SER A 345 -9.87 -0.30 -14.09
CA SER A 345 -10.18 -1.65 -14.62
C SER A 345 -10.28 -2.72 -13.53
N GLU A 346 -9.91 -2.39 -12.30
CA GLU A 346 -9.90 -3.32 -11.17
C GLU A 346 -11.21 -3.21 -10.40
N LEU A 347 -12.06 -4.25 -10.46
CA LEU A 347 -13.40 -4.30 -9.83
C LEU A 347 -13.36 -4.01 -8.33
N GLU A 348 -12.51 -4.71 -7.58
CA GLU A 348 -12.39 -4.51 -6.13
C GLU A 348 -11.85 -3.12 -5.79
N ARG A 349 -10.97 -2.58 -6.64
CA ARG A 349 -10.42 -1.24 -6.46
C ARG A 349 -11.49 -0.18 -6.70
N ILE A 350 -12.25 -0.23 -7.80
CA ILE A 350 -13.28 0.77 -8.08
C ILE A 350 -14.42 0.71 -7.06
N LYS A 351 -14.78 -0.48 -6.56
CA LYS A 351 -15.76 -0.67 -5.49
C LYS A 351 -15.38 0.11 -4.24
N ILE A 352 -14.11 0.04 -3.87
CA ILE A 352 -13.55 0.79 -2.73
C ILE A 352 -13.53 2.30 -3.04
N LEU A 353 -13.07 2.69 -4.23
CA LEU A 353 -12.95 4.10 -4.63
C LEU A 353 -14.30 4.82 -4.75
N GLN A 354 -15.38 4.09 -5.04
CA GLN A 354 -16.72 4.65 -5.17
C GLN A 354 -17.46 4.83 -3.82
N ARG A 355 -16.99 4.24 -2.72
CA ARG A 355 -17.61 4.40 -1.41
C ARG A 355 -17.59 5.86 -0.98
N GLY A 356 -18.75 6.42 -0.63
CA GLY A 356 -18.93 7.83 -0.31
C GLY A 356 -19.02 8.79 -1.50
N HIS A 357 -18.92 8.29 -2.74
CA HIS A 357 -18.83 9.06 -4.00
C HIS A 357 -19.86 8.57 -5.04
N GLY A 358 -21.12 8.48 -4.62
CA GLY A 358 -22.21 7.90 -5.42
C GLY A 358 -22.35 6.38 -5.31
N GLU A 359 -21.49 5.73 -4.51
CA GLU A 359 -21.40 4.29 -4.28
C GLU A 359 -21.13 3.47 -5.55
N TRP A 360 -20.70 2.23 -5.36
CA TRP A 360 -20.64 1.27 -6.45
C TRP A 360 -22.01 0.66 -6.69
N ALA A 361 -22.49 0.73 -7.93
CA ALA A 361 -23.58 -0.10 -8.39
C ALA A 361 -23.01 -1.23 -9.26
N GLU A 362 -23.49 -2.47 -9.11
CA GLU A 362 -23.02 -3.59 -9.96
C GLU A 362 -23.22 -3.33 -11.46
N ALA A 363 -24.20 -2.48 -11.82
CA ALA A 363 -24.41 -2.00 -13.18
C ALA A 363 -23.28 -1.11 -13.73
N MET A 364 -22.34 -0.67 -12.89
CA MET A 364 -21.10 0.01 -13.29
C MET A 364 -20.00 -0.97 -13.68
N ALA A 365 -20.09 -2.26 -13.35
CA ALA A 365 -19.09 -3.28 -13.71
C ALA A 365 -18.68 -3.27 -15.20
N PRO A 366 -19.61 -3.09 -16.17
CA PRO A 366 -19.25 -3.06 -17.59
C PRO A 366 -18.41 -1.86 -18.02
N THR A 367 -18.27 -0.85 -17.16
CA THR A 367 -17.50 0.37 -17.42
C THR A 367 -16.02 0.22 -17.07
N LEU A 368 -15.65 -0.80 -16.29
CA LEU A 368 -14.30 -1.07 -15.84
C LEU A 368 -13.30 -1.08 -17.01
N GLY A 369 -12.27 -0.25 -16.91
CA GLY A 369 -11.20 -0.15 -17.92
C GLY A 369 -11.63 0.51 -19.24
N LYS A 370 -12.90 0.87 -19.40
CA LYS A 370 -13.42 1.55 -20.60
C LYS A 370 -13.02 3.03 -20.58
N ILE A 371 -13.05 3.64 -21.75
CA ILE A 371 -12.86 5.09 -21.88
C ILE A 371 -14.24 5.73 -21.91
N GLY A 372 -14.45 6.70 -21.04
CA GLY A 372 -15.63 7.54 -20.98
C GLY A 372 -15.29 9.01 -21.18
N ARG A 373 -16.31 9.84 -21.35
CA ARG A 373 -16.19 11.28 -21.51
C ARG A 373 -16.79 12.00 -20.30
N VAL A 374 -16.04 12.92 -19.70
CA VAL A 374 -16.53 13.74 -18.58
C VAL A 374 -17.62 14.68 -19.12
N GLN A 375 -18.85 14.51 -18.65
CA GLN A 375 -20.01 15.33 -19.02
C GLN A 375 -20.22 16.48 -18.03
N GLN A 376 -19.91 16.27 -16.76
CA GLN A 376 -20.12 17.25 -15.69
C GLN A 376 -19.18 16.96 -14.52
N ILE A 377 -18.81 18.01 -13.77
CA ILE A 377 -18.05 17.92 -12.52
C ILE A 377 -18.95 18.48 -11.41
N TYR A 378 -19.19 17.72 -10.35
CA TYR A 378 -20.03 18.08 -9.21
C TYR A 378 -19.29 18.97 -8.22
N HIS A 379 -20.02 19.56 -7.25
CA HIS A 379 -19.45 20.50 -6.27
C HIS A 379 -18.52 19.84 -5.24
N ASP A 380 -18.60 18.53 -5.07
CA ASP A 380 -17.73 17.66 -4.28
C ASP A 380 -16.54 17.09 -5.10
N ASN A 381 -16.41 17.55 -6.35
CA ASN A 381 -15.46 17.15 -7.37
C ASN A 381 -15.72 15.79 -8.06
N ASP A 382 -16.82 15.09 -7.77
CA ASP A 382 -17.14 13.86 -8.49
C ASP A 382 -17.43 14.11 -9.98
N LEU A 383 -17.09 13.14 -10.82
CA LEU A 383 -17.18 13.25 -12.26
C LEU A 383 -18.39 12.48 -12.77
N LYS A 384 -19.32 13.16 -13.44
CA LYS A 384 -20.30 12.47 -14.27
C LYS A 384 -19.63 12.09 -15.58
N VAL A 385 -19.38 10.80 -15.79
CA VAL A 385 -18.71 10.27 -16.99
C VAL A 385 -19.70 9.46 -17.81
N GLU A 386 -19.86 9.81 -19.07
CA GLU A 386 -20.56 9.00 -20.05
C GLU A 386 -19.64 7.90 -20.57
N VAL A 387 -20.00 6.65 -20.30
CA VAL A 387 -19.23 5.46 -20.64
C VAL A 387 -20.21 4.32 -20.96
N CYS A 388 -19.93 3.57 -22.03
CA CYS A 388 -20.82 2.49 -22.48
C CYS A 388 -22.27 2.94 -22.76
N GLY A 389 -22.47 4.20 -23.19
CA GLY A 389 -23.79 4.78 -23.48
C GLY A 389 -24.62 5.14 -22.25
N THR A 390 -24.05 5.08 -21.05
CA THR A 390 -24.70 5.44 -19.78
C THR A 390 -23.83 6.41 -19.01
N SER A 391 -24.45 7.37 -18.32
CA SER A 391 -23.72 8.31 -17.46
C SER A 391 -23.67 7.80 -16.03
N TRP A 392 -22.47 7.73 -15.47
CA TRP A 392 -22.22 7.30 -14.11
C TRP A 392 -21.41 8.34 -13.36
N THR A 393 -21.63 8.46 -12.06
CA THR A 393 -20.81 9.31 -11.19
C THR A 393 -19.60 8.51 -10.75
N TYR A 394 -18.40 9.04 -10.99
CA TYR A 394 -17.15 8.47 -10.55
C TYR A 394 -16.38 9.41 -9.65
N ASN A 395 -15.80 8.85 -8.61
CA ASN A 395 -14.74 9.48 -7.86
C ASN A 395 -13.60 9.86 -8.84
N PRO A 396 -13.02 11.07 -8.80
CA PRO A 396 -11.91 11.49 -9.66
C PRO A 396 -10.71 10.56 -9.65
N ILE A 397 -10.44 9.87 -8.53
CA ILE A 397 -9.34 8.89 -8.43
C ILE A 397 -9.72 7.50 -8.94
N ALA A 398 -10.99 7.26 -9.26
CA ALA A 398 -11.49 6.05 -9.93
C ALA A 398 -11.32 6.12 -11.46
N VAL A 399 -10.83 7.23 -12.02
CA VAL A 399 -10.59 7.39 -13.45
C VAL A 399 -9.21 8.00 -13.73
N THR A 400 -8.68 7.81 -14.93
CA THR A 400 -7.38 8.37 -15.38
C THR A 400 -7.55 9.17 -16.66
N LYS A 401 -7.11 10.43 -16.71
CA LYS A 401 -7.22 11.27 -17.92
C LYS A 401 -6.38 10.72 -19.08
N VAL A 402 -7.03 10.47 -20.22
CA VAL A 402 -6.45 9.92 -21.46
C VAL A 402 -6.16 11.02 -22.48
N ALA A 403 -7.07 11.98 -22.62
CA ALA A 403 -6.90 13.14 -23.50
C ALA A 403 -7.72 14.34 -23.01
N SER A 404 -7.21 15.55 -23.24
CA SER A 404 -7.99 16.77 -22.99
C SER A 404 -9.08 16.97 -24.05
N SER A 405 -10.11 17.75 -23.74
CA SER A 405 -11.19 18.15 -24.67
C SER A 405 -10.73 18.59 -26.07
N ASP A 406 -9.51 19.14 -26.14
CA ASP A 406 -8.92 19.74 -27.34
C ASP A 406 -8.01 18.75 -28.12
N GLY A 407 -7.97 17.48 -27.72
CA GLY A 407 -7.18 16.43 -28.37
C GLY A 407 -5.67 16.45 -28.04
N THR A 408 -5.24 17.28 -27.08
CA THR A 408 -3.85 17.32 -26.61
C THR A 408 -3.59 16.27 -25.53
N VAL A 409 -2.47 15.54 -25.66
CA VAL A 409 -2.05 14.48 -24.72
C VAL A 409 -0.86 15.00 -23.90
N PRO A 410 -0.84 14.86 -22.55
CA PRO A 410 0.33 15.21 -21.76
C PRO A 410 1.43 14.17 -21.92
N GLY A 411 2.56 14.58 -22.51
CA GLY A 411 3.86 13.90 -22.39
C GLY A 411 3.98 12.52 -23.06
N THR A 412 4.31 12.49 -24.36
CA THR A 412 5.49 11.80 -24.94
C THR A 412 5.41 11.79 -26.47
N SER A 413 6.58 11.95 -27.09
CA SER A 413 6.84 11.95 -28.53
C SER A 413 6.58 10.58 -29.19
N SER A 414 5.33 10.25 -29.49
CA SER A 414 4.99 9.07 -30.31
C SER A 414 3.61 9.18 -31.01
N GLY A 415 3.25 10.39 -31.47
CA GLY A 415 1.94 10.67 -32.09
C GLY A 415 1.57 9.78 -33.29
N GLU A 416 2.55 9.19 -33.98
CA GLU A 416 2.30 8.29 -35.12
C GLU A 416 1.97 6.84 -34.70
N ARG A 417 2.44 6.38 -33.53
CA ARG A 417 2.12 5.03 -33.02
C ARG A 417 0.78 4.99 -32.31
N LEU A 418 0.40 6.05 -31.60
CA LEU A 418 -0.86 6.09 -30.86
C LEU A 418 -2.06 6.38 -31.77
N SER A 419 -1.92 7.18 -32.83
CA SER A 419 -2.99 7.36 -33.83
C SER A 419 -3.33 6.06 -34.57
N ALA A 420 -2.32 5.22 -34.86
CA ALA A 420 -2.52 3.88 -35.42
C ALA A 420 -3.15 2.90 -34.42
N LEU A 421 -2.82 3.00 -33.13
CA LEU A 421 -3.43 2.21 -32.04
C LEU A 421 -4.87 2.67 -31.73
N LEU A 422 -5.15 3.98 -31.78
CA LEU A 422 -6.47 4.57 -31.62
C LEU A 422 -7.36 4.24 -32.82
N LYS A 423 -6.83 4.21 -34.04
CA LYS A 423 -7.57 3.71 -35.22
C LYS A 423 -7.94 2.22 -35.08
N LYS A 424 -7.13 1.45 -34.36
CA LYS A 424 -7.39 0.06 -33.97
C LYS A 424 -8.33 -0.11 -32.77
N LEU A 425 -8.48 0.92 -31.93
CA LEU A 425 -9.38 0.93 -30.75
C LEU A 425 -10.76 1.51 -31.06
N PHE A 426 -10.85 2.43 -32.03
CA PHE A 426 -12.10 3.02 -32.54
C PHE A 426 -12.71 2.22 -33.70
N GLU A 427 -12.04 1.19 -34.17
CA GLU A 427 -12.73 0.03 -34.72
C GLU A 427 -13.27 -0.79 -33.55
N THR A 428 -14.32 -0.28 -32.89
CA THR A 428 -15.48 -1.14 -32.69
C THR A 428 -15.76 -1.74 -34.06
N HIS A 429 -15.28 -2.95 -34.28
CA HIS A 429 -16.16 -3.89 -34.92
C HIS A 429 -17.42 -3.80 -34.04
N VAL A 430 -18.44 -3.11 -34.55
CA VAL A 430 -19.74 -3.76 -34.59
C VAL A 430 -19.40 -5.13 -35.12
N SER A 431 -19.18 -6.08 -34.21
CA SER A 431 -19.24 -7.46 -34.59
C SER A 431 -20.63 -7.56 -35.17
N GLY A 432 -20.72 -7.72 -36.49
CA GLY A 432 -22.00 -8.05 -37.10
C GLY A 432 -22.57 -9.35 -36.52
N ASP A 433 -21.77 -10.09 -35.74
CA ASP A 433 -22.17 -11.28 -35.03
C ASP A 433 -23.00 -10.94 -33.77
N VAL A 434 -24.31 -11.00 -33.95
CA VAL A 434 -25.30 -10.81 -32.89
C VAL A 434 -25.08 -11.78 -31.72
N ASN A 435 -24.49 -12.96 -31.98
CA ASN A 435 -24.26 -13.96 -30.95
C ASN A 435 -23.14 -13.53 -29.99
N GLU A 436 -22.11 -12.86 -30.51
CA GLU A 436 -21.07 -12.27 -29.66
C GLU A 436 -21.65 -11.21 -28.71
N GLU A 437 -22.49 -10.33 -29.25
CA GLU A 437 -23.17 -9.28 -28.50
C GLU A 437 -24.11 -9.88 -27.44
N LEU A 438 -24.92 -10.86 -27.83
CA LEU A 438 -25.87 -11.51 -26.95
C LEU A 438 -25.17 -12.27 -25.81
N VAL A 439 -24.12 -13.05 -26.10
CA VAL A 439 -23.38 -13.79 -25.06
C VAL A 439 -22.71 -12.85 -24.08
N LYS A 440 -22.09 -11.76 -24.56
CA LYS A 440 -21.45 -10.77 -23.68
C LYS A 440 -22.45 -10.00 -22.84
N THR A 441 -23.58 -9.60 -23.40
CA THR A 441 -24.62 -8.87 -22.63
C THR A 441 -25.27 -9.79 -21.61
N ALA A 442 -25.49 -11.07 -21.96
CA ALA A 442 -26.03 -12.07 -21.04
C ALA A 442 -25.09 -12.40 -19.88
N ALA A 443 -23.78 -12.54 -20.15
CA ALA A 443 -22.75 -12.75 -19.13
C ALA A 443 -22.64 -11.59 -18.12
N ASN A 444 -23.04 -10.37 -18.52
CA ASN A 444 -23.00 -9.16 -17.69
C ASN A 444 -24.34 -8.82 -17.03
N GLY A 445 -25.37 -9.64 -17.24
CA GLY A 445 -26.68 -9.40 -16.64
C GLY A 445 -27.50 -8.27 -17.29
N ASP A 446 -27.11 -7.80 -18.48
CA ASP A 446 -27.79 -6.70 -19.17
C ASP A 446 -29.06 -7.20 -19.87
N ALA A 447 -30.12 -7.35 -19.06
CA ALA A 447 -31.44 -7.82 -19.48
C ALA A 447 -32.00 -6.99 -20.64
N GLN A 448 -31.84 -5.66 -20.61
CA GLN A 448 -32.37 -4.78 -21.64
C GLN A 448 -31.66 -5.00 -22.97
N LYS A 449 -30.33 -5.05 -22.99
CA LYS A 449 -29.60 -5.29 -24.24
C LYS A 449 -29.77 -6.72 -24.77
N CYS A 450 -29.93 -7.71 -23.90
CA CYS A 450 -30.28 -9.07 -24.34
C CYS A 450 -31.62 -9.07 -25.07
N GLU A 451 -32.64 -8.43 -24.48
CA GLU A 451 -33.97 -8.29 -25.06
C GLU A 451 -33.94 -7.52 -26.40
N GLU A 452 -33.16 -6.45 -26.49
CA GLU A 452 -32.97 -5.68 -27.74
C GLU A 452 -32.24 -6.50 -28.80
N SER A 453 -31.20 -7.24 -28.43
CA SER A 453 -30.45 -8.11 -29.34
C SER A 453 -31.34 -9.21 -29.91
N LEU A 454 -32.14 -9.86 -29.07
CA LEU A 454 -33.06 -10.93 -29.45
C LEU A 454 -34.26 -10.47 -30.31
N LYS A 455 -34.52 -9.16 -30.38
CA LYS A 455 -35.51 -8.59 -31.30
C LYS A 455 -34.97 -8.44 -32.72
N ARG A 456 -33.65 -8.56 -32.92
CA ARG A 456 -33.04 -8.47 -34.24
C ARG A 456 -33.35 -9.76 -35.03
N PRO A 457 -33.64 -9.65 -36.34
CA PRO A 457 -34.04 -10.81 -37.15
C PRO A 457 -32.91 -11.83 -37.36
N ASP A 458 -31.67 -11.44 -37.17
CA ASP A 458 -30.45 -12.24 -37.28
C ASP A 458 -29.97 -12.83 -35.95
N ALA A 459 -30.70 -12.62 -34.85
CA ALA A 459 -30.35 -13.14 -33.54
C ALA A 459 -30.68 -14.63 -33.41
N ASP A 460 -29.70 -15.43 -33.03
CA ASP A 460 -29.91 -16.78 -32.55
C ASP A 460 -29.77 -16.81 -31.02
N VAL A 461 -30.88 -17.07 -30.32
CA VAL A 461 -30.87 -17.18 -28.85
C VAL A 461 -29.92 -18.28 -28.35
N ASN A 462 -29.69 -19.29 -29.18
CA ASN A 462 -28.78 -20.40 -28.93
C ASN A 462 -27.41 -20.21 -29.59
N GLY A 463 -27.16 -19.03 -30.13
CA GLY A 463 -25.91 -18.65 -30.74
C GLY A 463 -24.74 -18.84 -29.77
N VAL A 464 -23.67 -19.43 -30.28
CA VAL A 464 -22.47 -19.76 -29.49
C VAL A 464 -21.39 -18.75 -29.79
N PHE A 465 -20.86 -18.13 -28.74
CA PHE A 465 -19.67 -17.29 -28.83
C PHE A 465 -18.64 -17.73 -27.79
N ALA A 466 -17.37 -17.79 -28.20
CA ALA A 466 -16.27 -18.30 -27.37
C ALA A 466 -16.57 -19.68 -26.72
N GLY A 467 -17.36 -20.51 -27.41
CA GLY A 467 -17.71 -21.86 -26.97
C GLY A 467 -18.88 -21.96 -26.00
N HIS A 468 -19.57 -20.86 -25.69
CA HIS A 468 -20.72 -20.86 -24.77
C HIS A 468 -21.95 -20.17 -25.39
N THR A 469 -23.14 -20.57 -24.96
CA THR A 469 -24.39 -19.86 -25.24
C THR A 469 -24.60 -18.71 -24.25
N ALA A 470 -25.49 -17.79 -24.59
CA ALA A 470 -25.89 -16.70 -23.70
C ALA A 470 -26.50 -17.24 -22.39
N LEU A 471 -27.24 -18.35 -22.49
CA LEU A 471 -27.86 -19.01 -21.34
C LEU A 471 -26.81 -19.62 -20.40
N GLN A 472 -25.79 -20.30 -20.93
CA GLN A 472 -24.71 -20.86 -20.12
C GLN A 472 -23.94 -19.75 -19.39
N ALA A 473 -23.62 -18.66 -20.08
CA ALA A 473 -22.92 -17.52 -19.49
C ALA A 473 -23.75 -16.82 -18.40
N ALA A 474 -25.04 -16.58 -18.64
CA ALA A 474 -25.93 -16.00 -17.64
C ALA A 474 -26.16 -16.94 -16.45
N SER A 475 -26.20 -18.26 -16.68
CA SER A 475 -26.38 -19.27 -15.64
C SER A 475 -25.19 -19.36 -14.70
N GLN A 476 -23.97 -19.21 -15.21
CA GLN A 476 -22.77 -19.21 -14.37
C GLN A 476 -22.68 -17.99 -13.44
N ASN A 477 -23.27 -16.87 -13.83
CA ASN A 477 -23.18 -15.59 -13.09
C ASN A 477 -24.48 -15.20 -12.36
N GLY A 478 -25.44 -16.12 -12.25
CA GLY A 478 -26.64 -15.88 -11.42
C GLY A 478 -27.66 -14.90 -11.99
N HIS A 479 -27.61 -14.60 -13.29
CA HIS A 479 -28.42 -13.52 -13.87
C HIS A 479 -29.85 -13.96 -14.18
N LEU A 480 -30.67 -14.14 -13.13
CA LEU A 480 -32.03 -14.67 -13.22
C LEU A 480 -32.94 -13.95 -14.22
N GLU A 481 -32.88 -12.62 -14.29
CA GLU A 481 -33.72 -11.85 -15.22
C GLU A 481 -33.31 -12.04 -16.69
N VAL A 482 -32.00 -12.13 -16.97
CA VAL A 482 -31.50 -12.47 -18.30
C VAL A 482 -31.92 -13.89 -18.67
N ILE A 483 -31.78 -14.85 -17.76
CA ILE A 483 -32.17 -16.24 -18.02
C ILE A 483 -33.68 -16.32 -18.32
N LYS A 484 -34.52 -15.61 -17.56
CA LYS A 484 -35.96 -15.51 -17.85
C LYS A 484 -36.23 -14.96 -19.25
N ILE A 485 -35.49 -13.93 -19.70
CA ILE A 485 -35.61 -13.37 -21.05
C ILE A 485 -35.19 -14.40 -22.10
N LEU A 486 -34.03 -15.03 -21.94
CA LEU A 486 -33.53 -16.06 -22.87
C LEU A 486 -34.52 -17.24 -22.99
N LEU A 487 -35.07 -17.71 -21.86
CA LEU A 487 -36.08 -18.77 -21.84
C LEU A 487 -37.40 -18.35 -22.50
N ARG A 488 -37.85 -17.10 -22.34
CA ARG A 488 -39.02 -16.58 -23.10
C ARG A 488 -38.78 -16.59 -24.61
N HIS A 489 -37.54 -16.34 -25.02
CA HIS A 489 -37.08 -16.45 -26.40
C HIS A 489 -36.74 -17.90 -26.82
N LYS A 490 -37.09 -18.90 -26.01
CA LYS A 490 -36.91 -20.34 -26.28
C LYS A 490 -35.44 -20.79 -26.35
N ALA A 491 -34.58 -20.23 -25.50
CA ALA A 491 -33.24 -20.77 -25.29
C ALA A 491 -33.30 -22.25 -24.90
N ASP A 492 -32.43 -23.05 -25.51
CA ASP A 492 -32.30 -24.48 -25.24
C ASP A 492 -31.38 -24.69 -24.02
N VAL A 493 -31.95 -25.24 -22.96
CA VAL A 493 -31.26 -25.51 -21.68
C VAL A 493 -30.30 -26.69 -21.75
N GLU A 494 -30.41 -27.52 -22.79
CA GLU A 494 -29.67 -28.78 -22.94
C GLU A 494 -28.44 -28.66 -23.85
N ILE A 495 -28.11 -27.47 -24.36
CA ILE A 495 -26.91 -27.27 -25.17
C ILE A 495 -25.65 -27.58 -24.35
N GLU A 496 -24.82 -28.45 -24.90
CA GLU A 496 -23.52 -28.82 -24.36
C GLU A 496 -22.42 -27.96 -24.96
N ASP A 497 -21.52 -27.47 -24.11
CA ASP A 497 -20.28 -26.85 -24.56
C ASP A 497 -19.22 -27.90 -24.99
N LYS A 498 -17.99 -27.45 -25.24
CA LYS A 498 -16.88 -28.32 -25.62
C LYS A 498 -16.52 -29.37 -24.55
N ASP A 499 -16.77 -29.11 -23.27
CA ASP A 499 -16.52 -30.00 -22.14
C ASP A 499 -17.76 -30.88 -21.80
N GLY A 500 -18.86 -30.69 -22.53
CA GLY A 500 -20.14 -31.37 -22.30
C GLY A 500 -20.97 -30.71 -21.20
N ASP A 501 -20.55 -29.53 -20.73
CA ASP A 501 -21.25 -28.79 -19.70
C ASP A 501 -22.48 -28.10 -20.31
N ARG A 502 -23.61 -28.26 -19.61
CA ARG A 502 -24.90 -27.60 -19.89
C ARG A 502 -25.09 -26.41 -18.97
N ALA A 503 -26.14 -25.61 -19.17
CA ALA A 503 -26.50 -24.50 -18.29
C ALA A 503 -26.53 -24.89 -16.79
N VAL A 504 -27.00 -26.09 -16.46
CA VAL A 504 -27.03 -26.63 -15.09
C VAL A 504 -25.63 -26.86 -14.50
N HIS A 505 -24.64 -27.23 -15.32
CA HIS A 505 -23.25 -27.38 -14.86
C HIS A 505 -22.62 -26.01 -14.60
N HIS A 506 -22.88 -25.04 -15.48
CA HIS A 506 -22.45 -23.66 -15.32
C HIS A 506 -23.03 -23.00 -14.05
N ALA A 507 -24.33 -23.19 -13.77
CA ALA A 507 -24.95 -22.75 -12.52
C ALA A 507 -24.30 -23.39 -11.27
N ALA A 508 -23.87 -24.66 -11.37
CA ALA A 508 -23.18 -25.34 -10.27
C ALA A 508 -21.76 -24.81 -10.05
N PHE A 509 -21.06 -24.41 -11.12
CA PHE A 509 -19.77 -23.73 -11.02
C PHE A 509 -19.89 -22.31 -10.44
N GLY A 510 -21.03 -21.65 -10.65
CA GLY A 510 -21.32 -20.30 -10.18
C GLY A 510 -21.82 -20.17 -8.74
N ASP A 511 -22.12 -21.29 -8.06
CA ASP A 511 -22.84 -21.31 -6.77
C ASP A 511 -24.23 -20.65 -6.84
N GLU A 512 -25.00 -20.96 -7.88
CA GLU A 512 -26.25 -20.28 -8.18
C GLU A 512 -27.51 -21.14 -7.93
N PRO A 513 -27.99 -21.27 -6.68
CA PRO A 513 -29.16 -22.10 -6.37
C PRO A 513 -30.45 -21.59 -7.01
N GLY A 514 -30.64 -20.26 -7.10
CA GLY A 514 -31.82 -19.68 -7.77
C GLY A 514 -31.87 -19.99 -9.27
N VAL A 515 -30.70 -20.12 -9.92
CA VAL A 515 -30.63 -20.54 -11.32
C VAL A 515 -30.99 -22.01 -11.46
N MET A 516 -30.59 -22.88 -10.53
CA MET A 516 -30.97 -24.30 -10.54
C MET A 516 -32.49 -24.49 -10.53
N GLU A 517 -33.18 -23.76 -9.66
CA GLU A 517 -34.65 -23.77 -9.64
C GLU A 517 -35.22 -23.32 -10.98
N LEU A 518 -34.71 -22.24 -11.55
CA LEU A 518 -35.19 -21.70 -12.82
C LEU A 518 -34.98 -22.67 -13.99
N LEU A 519 -33.82 -23.31 -14.06
CA LEU A 519 -33.51 -24.31 -15.09
C LEU A 519 -34.34 -25.59 -14.91
N ALA A 520 -34.60 -26.02 -13.67
CA ALA A 520 -35.48 -27.15 -13.38
C ALA A 520 -36.91 -26.87 -13.86
N HIS A 521 -37.44 -25.67 -13.59
CA HIS A 521 -38.75 -25.25 -14.10
C HIS A 521 -38.79 -25.14 -15.64
N ALA A 522 -37.64 -24.85 -16.26
CA ALA A 522 -37.48 -24.86 -17.71
C ALA A 522 -37.31 -26.27 -18.31
N GLY A 523 -37.32 -27.32 -17.48
CA GLY A 523 -37.23 -28.72 -17.91
C GLY A 523 -35.82 -29.24 -18.14
N ALA A 524 -34.79 -28.59 -17.58
CA ALA A 524 -33.42 -29.05 -17.70
C ALA A 524 -33.18 -30.39 -16.98
N ASP A 525 -32.38 -31.27 -17.56
CA ASP A 525 -31.94 -32.50 -16.90
C ASP A 525 -30.83 -32.18 -15.88
N LEU A 526 -31.22 -31.99 -14.62
CA LEU A 526 -30.29 -31.72 -13.52
C LEU A 526 -29.34 -32.89 -13.22
N ASN A 527 -29.66 -34.10 -13.69
CA ASN A 527 -28.83 -35.30 -13.56
C ASN A 527 -27.95 -35.54 -14.80
N ALA A 528 -27.99 -34.65 -15.79
CA ALA A 528 -27.16 -34.74 -16.97
C ALA A 528 -25.67 -34.77 -16.61
N ARG A 529 -24.88 -35.42 -17.45
CA ARG A 529 -23.47 -35.67 -17.20
C ARG A 529 -22.63 -35.06 -18.30
N ASN A 530 -21.64 -34.27 -17.91
CA ASN A 530 -20.66 -33.74 -18.85
C ASN A 530 -19.68 -34.83 -19.33
N LYS A 531 -18.74 -34.48 -20.21
CA LYS A 531 -17.76 -35.44 -20.77
C LYS A 531 -16.82 -36.01 -19.71
N ARG A 532 -16.68 -35.33 -18.57
CA ARG A 532 -15.95 -35.79 -17.38
C ARG A 532 -16.81 -36.65 -16.46
N ARG A 533 -18.00 -37.05 -16.92
CA ARG A 533 -18.92 -37.94 -16.20
C ARG A 533 -19.50 -37.31 -14.93
N GLN A 534 -19.40 -35.99 -14.75
CA GLN A 534 -19.87 -35.27 -13.57
C GLN A 534 -21.27 -34.69 -13.80
N THR A 535 -22.14 -34.77 -12.80
CA THR A 535 -23.40 -34.01 -12.76
C THR A 535 -23.19 -32.65 -12.08
N ALA A 536 -24.18 -31.75 -12.18
CA ALA A 536 -24.20 -30.49 -11.44
C ALA A 536 -23.98 -30.69 -9.92
N LEU A 537 -24.56 -31.76 -9.34
CA LEU A 537 -24.40 -32.10 -7.93
C LEU A 537 -22.95 -32.50 -7.59
N HIS A 538 -22.28 -33.26 -8.46
CA HIS A 538 -20.85 -33.59 -8.26
C HIS A 538 -19.97 -32.34 -8.24
N ILE A 539 -20.25 -31.39 -9.14
CA ILE A 539 -19.52 -30.12 -9.22
C ILE A 539 -19.73 -29.33 -7.92
N ALA A 540 -20.99 -29.15 -7.50
CA ALA A 540 -21.34 -28.39 -6.31
C ALA A 540 -20.71 -28.98 -5.03
N VAL A 541 -20.73 -30.31 -4.87
CA VAL A 541 -20.10 -30.99 -3.73
C VAL A 541 -18.59 -30.80 -3.73
N ASN A 542 -17.92 -30.97 -4.88
CA ASN A 542 -16.46 -30.81 -4.98
C ASN A 542 -16.02 -29.36 -4.67
N LYS A 543 -16.84 -28.39 -5.03
CA LYS A 543 -16.57 -26.96 -4.81
C LYS A 543 -17.00 -26.44 -3.43
N GLY A 544 -17.78 -27.21 -2.67
CA GLY A 544 -18.29 -26.78 -1.35
C GLY A 544 -19.49 -25.84 -1.44
N HIS A 545 -20.20 -25.81 -2.56
CA HIS A 545 -21.36 -24.93 -2.82
C HIS A 545 -22.62 -25.48 -2.15
N VAL A 546 -22.72 -25.30 -0.83
CA VAL A 546 -23.77 -25.89 0.02
C VAL A 546 -25.18 -25.47 -0.41
N GLY A 547 -25.36 -24.23 -0.88
CA GLY A 547 -26.65 -23.73 -1.37
C GLY A 547 -27.15 -24.55 -2.56
N VAL A 548 -26.33 -24.68 -3.59
CA VAL A 548 -26.64 -25.50 -4.78
C VAL A 548 -26.84 -26.98 -4.43
N VAL A 549 -26.02 -27.54 -3.52
CA VAL A 549 -26.20 -28.94 -3.06
C VAL A 549 -27.58 -29.14 -2.44
N LYS A 550 -28.02 -28.25 -1.55
CA LYS A 550 -29.34 -28.33 -0.92
C LYS A 550 -30.45 -28.25 -1.97
N THR A 551 -30.40 -27.24 -2.84
CA THR A 551 -31.40 -27.04 -3.90
C THR A 551 -31.49 -28.25 -4.83
N LEU A 552 -30.37 -28.81 -5.29
CA LEU A 552 -30.38 -29.99 -6.17
C LEU A 552 -30.97 -31.23 -5.49
N LEU A 553 -30.69 -31.45 -4.20
CA LEU A 553 -31.30 -32.54 -3.44
C LEU A 553 -32.79 -32.33 -3.20
N GLU A 554 -33.22 -31.10 -2.93
CA GLU A 554 -34.64 -30.72 -2.80
C GLU A 554 -35.40 -30.90 -4.12
N LEU A 555 -34.74 -30.64 -5.25
CA LEU A 555 -35.26 -30.90 -6.60
C LEU A 555 -35.19 -32.39 -7.01
N GLY A 556 -34.76 -33.28 -6.10
CA GLY A 556 -34.77 -34.73 -6.32
C GLY A 556 -33.62 -35.28 -7.17
N CYS A 557 -32.52 -34.54 -7.32
CA CYS A 557 -31.34 -35.04 -8.03
C CYS A 557 -30.73 -36.25 -7.32
N HIS A 558 -30.22 -37.22 -8.08
CA HIS A 558 -29.71 -38.45 -7.52
C HIS A 558 -28.25 -38.28 -7.04
N PRO A 559 -27.95 -38.48 -5.75
CA PRO A 559 -26.61 -38.28 -5.21
C PRO A 559 -25.61 -39.37 -5.59
N SER A 560 -26.06 -40.46 -6.22
CA SER A 560 -25.26 -41.67 -6.48
C SER A 560 -25.06 -41.99 -7.97
N LEU A 561 -25.37 -41.06 -8.88
CA LEU A 561 -25.17 -41.28 -10.32
C LEU A 561 -23.68 -41.28 -10.70
N GLN A 562 -23.11 -42.47 -10.86
CA GLN A 562 -21.67 -42.68 -11.11
C GLN A 562 -21.24 -42.66 -12.54
#